data_AF-A0A952JSG0-F1
#
_entry.id   AF-A0A952JSG0-F1
#
_cell.length_a   1.000
_cell.length_b   1.000
_cell.length_c   1.000
_cell.angle_alpha   90.00
_cell.angle_beta   90.00
_cell.angle_gamma   90.00
#
_symmetry.space_group_name_H-M   'P 1'
#
loop_
_entity.id
_entity.type
_entity.pdbx_description
1 polymer ?
#
loop_
_entity_poly.entity_id
_entity_poly.type
_entity_poly.pdbx_seq_one_letter_code
_entity_poly.pdbx_strand_id
1 'polypeptide(L)'
;METIDRKYRGLEIWDVDNVAPAIRDEATAAALGVLDLEAVSPLQARVAQLTLEAMDDKGVLDRADPSDFGLNMAHLNACREAEGAARRVIERLAPNRAEPYLMLGVADWALSEWQAHDTDPTRI
;
A
#
# COMPACT_ATOMS: atom_id res chain seq x y z
N MET A 1 10.89 9.52 -23.66
CA MET A 1 10.91 8.24 -22.95
C MET A 1 11.17 8.59 -21.51
N GLU A 2 10.11 8.74 -20.72
CA GLU A 2 10.25 8.97 -19.28
C GLU A 2 10.85 7.71 -18.66
N THR A 3 11.96 7.86 -17.97
CA THR A 3 12.56 6.78 -17.20
C THR A 3 11.59 6.50 -16.05
N ILE A 4 10.77 5.46 -16.17
CA ILE A 4 9.86 5.06 -15.09
C ILE A 4 10.74 4.70 -13.89
N ASP A 5 10.67 5.51 -12.84
CA ASP A 5 11.39 5.25 -11.60
C ASP A 5 10.73 4.06 -10.88
N ARG A 6 11.40 2.90 -10.94
CA ARG A 6 10.96 1.64 -10.32
C ARG A 6 11.55 1.46 -8.92
N LYS A 7 12.15 2.48 -8.32
CA LYS A 7 12.87 2.43 -7.03
C LYS A 7 12.11 1.70 -5.92
N TYR A 8 10.79 1.88 -5.84
CA TYR A 8 9.95 1.26 -4.81
C TYR A 8 9.01 0.17 -5.35
N ARG A 9 9.34 -0.43 -6.51
CA ARG A 9 8.49 -1.43 -7.19
C ARG A 9 7.03 -0.97 -7.36
N GLY A 10 6.85 0.32 -7.61
CA GLY A 10 5.53 0.91 -7.80
C GLY A 10 4.76 1.17 -6.51
N LEU A 11 5.34 0.93 -5.32
CA LEU A 11 4.73 1.36 -4.06
C LEU A 11 4.75 2.88 -3.94
N GLU A 12 3.62 3.44 -3.54
CA GLU A 12 3.45 4.86 -3.20
C GLU A 12 2.90 5.00 -1.79
N ILE A 13 3.05 6.19 -1.21
CA ILE A 13 2.32 6.58 0.00
C ILE A 13 1.48 7.78 -0.37
N TRP A 14 0.19 7.71 -0.09
CA TRP A 14 -0.79 8.76 -0.33
C TRP A 14 -1.09 9.53 0.96
N ASP A 15 -1.75 10.68 0.82
CA ASP A 15 -2.11 11.59 1.92
C ASP A 15 -0.90 12.13 2.70
N VAL A 16 0.22 12.37 2.01
CA VAL A 16 1.49 12.87 2.59
C VAL A 16 2.07 14.08 1.85
N ASP A 17 1.24 14.86 1.16
CA ASP A 17 1.69 16.00 0.31
C ASP A 17 2.41 17.11 1.10
N ASN A 18 2.14 17.21 2.40
CA ASN A 18 2.76 18.17 3.31
C ASN A 18 4.07 17.64 3.94
N VAL A 19 4.50 16.41 3.61
CA VAL A 19 5.71 15.76 4.11
C VAL A 19 6.85 15.96 3.10
N ALA A 20 8.04 16.31 3.61
CA ALA A 20 9.21 16.53 2.76
C ALA A 20 9.57 15.27 1.93
N PRO A 21 10.01 15.41 0.66
CA PRO A 21 10.32 14.28 -0.22
C PRO A 21 11.27 13.24 0.40
N ALA A 22 12.31 13.68 1.10
CA ALA A 22 13.27 12.77 1.75
C ALA A 22 12.63 11.91 2.85
N ILE A 23 11.64 12.44 3.57
CA ILE A 23 10.92 11.69 4.61
C ILE A 23 9.95 10.71 3.96
N ARG A 24 9.28 11.11 2.87
CA ARG A 24 8.42 10.21 2.08
C ARG A 24 9.22 9.03 1.54
N ASP A 25 10.40 9.28 0.97
CA ASP A 25 11.32 8.24 0.49
C ASP A 25 11.71 7.22 1.57
N GLU A 26 11.99 7.68 2.80
CA GLU A 26 12.30 6.80 3.93
C GLU A 26 11.07 6.02 4.41
N ALA A 27 9.90 6.66 4.43
CA ALA A 27 8.64 6.02 4.79
C ALA A 27 8.24 4.94 3.77
N THR A 28 8.37 5.23 2.47
CA THR A 28 8.08 4.26 1.39
C THR A 28 9.05 3.09 1.45
N ALA A 29 10.34 3.33 1.71
CA ALA A 29 11.31 2.26 1.91
C ALA A 29 10.96 1.37 3.12
N ALA A 30 10.52 1.97 4.23
CA ALA A 30 10.12 1.24 5.43
C ALA A 30 8.88 0.38 5.20
N ALA A 31 7.85 0.92 4.52
CA ALA A 31 6.66 0.16 4.14
C ALA A 31 7.02 -1.01 3.21
N LEU A 32 7.85 -0.75 2.20
CA LEU A 32 8.30 -1.78 1.26
C LEU A 32 9.06 -2.92 1.96
N GLY A 33 9.90 -2.57 2.94
CA GLY A 33 10.63 -3.56 3.73
C GLY A 33 9.71 -4.49 4.54
N VAL A 34 8.59 -3.98 5.06
CA VAL A 34 7.58 -4.82 5.73
C VAL A 34 6.91 -5.77 4.74
N LEU A 35 6.48 -5.25 3.58
CA LEU A 35 5.86 -6.06 2.54
C LEU A 35 6.78 -7.21 2.09
N ASP A 36 8.08 -6.95 1.96
CA ASP A 36 9.07 -7.99 1.64
C ASP A 36 9.22 -9.06 2.71
N LEU A 37 9.21 -8.66 3.98
CA LEU A 37 9.27 -9.59 5.11
C LEU A 37 8.06 -10.52 5.14
N GLU A 38 6.89 -9.99 4.78
CA GLU A 38 5.63 -10.74 4.69
C GLU A 38 5.46 -11.49 3.36
N ALA A 39 6.41 -11.36 2.43
CA ALA A 39 6.34 -11.89 1.07
C ALA A 39 5.08 -11.48 0.30
N VAL A 40 4.60 -10.25 0.54
CA VAL A 40 3.44 -9.64 -0.11
C VAL A 40 3.93 -8.51 -1.02
N SER A 41 3.44 -8.44 -2.24
CA SER A 41 3.78 -7.33 -3.14
C SER A 41 2.98 -6.05 -2.81
N PRO A 42 3.47 -4.86 -3.20
CA PRO A 42 2.69 -3.62 -3.15
C PRO A 42 1.29 -3.73 -3.78
N LEU A 43 1.19 -4.38 -4.94
CA LEU A 43 -0.09 -4.57 -5.62
C LEU A 43 -1.04 -5.48 -4.83
N GLN A 44 -0.53 -6.60 -4.30
CA GLN A 44 -1.33 -7.52 -3.49
C GLN A 44 -1.88 -6.85 -2.22
N ALA A 45 -1.05 -6.06 -1.55
CA ALA A 45 -1.45 -5.28 -0.38
C ALA A 45 -2.58 -4.29 -0.75
N ARG A 46 -2.41 -3.53 -1.84
CA ARG A 46 -3.43 -2.56 -2.29
C ARG A 46 -4.72 -3.23 -2.73
N VAL A 47 -4.65 -4.34 -3.45
CA VAL A 47 -5.84 -5.10 -3.87
C VAL A 47 -6.63 -5.60 -2.66
N ALA A 48 -5.96 -6.07 -1.60
CA ALA A 48 -6.63 -6.49 -0.38
C ALA A 48 -7.36 -5.33 0.31
N GLN A 49 -6.72 -4.16 0.40
CA GLN A 49 -7.33 -2.95 0.95
C GLN A 49 -8.53 -2.47 0.11
N LEU A 50 -8.40 -2.40 -1.22
CA LEU A 50 -9.51 -2.06 -2.13
C LEU A 50 -10.67 -3.05 -2.03
N THR A 51 -10.37 -4.33 -1.85
CA THR A 51 -11.38 -5.38 -1.68
C THR A 51 -12.17 -5.17 -0.40
N LEU A 52 -11.50 -4.82 0.70
CA LEU A 52 -12.14 -4.48 1.97
C LEU A 52 -13.04 -3.23 1.82
N GLU A 53 -12.53 -2.16 1.21
CA GLU A 53 -13.30 -0.92 0.94
C GLU A 53 -14.57 -1.22 0.11
N ALA A 54 -14.42 -2.01 -0.96
CA ALA A 54 -15.56 -2.39 -1.81
C ALA A 54 -16.57 -3.31 -1.09
N MET A 55 -16.16 -4.06 -0.07
CA MET A 55 -17.06 -4.84 0.78
C MET A 55 -17.83 -3.95 1.75
N ASP A 56 -17.16 -2.95 2.33
CA ASP A 56 -17.77 -1.95 3.20
C ASP A 56 -18.86 -1.16 2.46
N ASP A 57 -18.53 -0.65 1.28
CA ASP A 57 -19.46 0.09 0.40
C ASP A 57 -20.71 -0.72 0.04
N LYS A 58 -20.59 -2.05 0.00
CA LYS A 58 -21.71 -2.98 -0.29
C LYS A 58 -22.47 -3.43 0.96
N GLY A 59 -22.05 -3.00 2.15
CA GLY A 59 -22.61 -3.44 3.43
C GLY A 59 -22.41 -4.92 3.72
N VAL A 60 -21.35 -5.52 3.15
CA VAL A 60 -21.02 -6.95 3.34
C VAL A 60 -20.39 -7.18 4.70
N LEU A 61 -19.58 -6.24 5.17
CA LEU A 61 -18.86 -6.33 6.45
C LEU A 61 -19.81 -6.44 7.66
N ASP A 62 -21.03 -5.94 7.54
CA ASP A 62 -22.06 -6.04 8.60
C ASP A 62 -22.68 -7.43 8.74
N ARG A 63 -22.46 -8.31 7.75
CA ARG A 63 -23.25 -9.53 7.58
C ARG A 63 -22.45 -10.82 7.70
N ALA A 64 -21.15 -10.79 7.42
CA ALA A 64 -20.30 -11.96 7.43
C ALA A 64 -18.81 -11.60 7.49
N ASP A 65 -17.96 -12.61 7.69
CA ASP A 65 -16.51 -12.41 7.74
C ASP A 65 -15.98 -12.05 6.33
N PRO A 66 -15.13 -11.03 6.18
CA PRO A 66 -14.59 -10.65 4.88
C PRO A 66 -13.86 -11.78 4.14
N SER A 67 -13.24 -12.70 4.89
CA SER A 67 -12.55 -13.86 4.33
C SER A 67 -13.49 -14.82 3.61
N ASP A 68 -14.77 -14.88 3.98
CA ASP A 68 -15.80 -15.69 3.31
C ASP A 68 -16.07 -15.22 1.87
N PHE A 69 -15.67 -13.98 1.54
CA PHE A 69 -15.85 -13.37 0.23
C PHE A 69 -14.53 -13.21 -0.54
N GLY A 70 -13.50 -13.98 -0.15
CA GLY A 70 -12.23 -14.04 -0.87
C GLY A 70 -11.24 -12.93 -0.50
N LEU A 71 -11.48 -12.17 0.57
CA LEU A 71 -10.47 -11.25 1.09
C LEU A 71 -9.28 -12.04 1.66
N ASN A 72 -8.10 -11.83 1.10
CA ASN A 72 -6.88 -12.39 1.65
C ASN A 72 -6.42 -11.58 2.87
N MET A 73 -6.73 -12.09 4.07
CA MET A 73 -6.39 -11.44 5.33
C MET A 73 -4.88 -11.29 5.56
N ALA A 74 -4.04 -12.18 5.00
CA ALA A 74 -2.59 -12.04 5.12
C ALA A 74 -2.09 -10.80 4.35
N HIS A 75 -2.61 -10.59 3.13
CA HIS A 75 -2.29 -9.39 2.35
C HIS A 75 -2.79 -8.11 3.01
N LEU A 76 -4.01 -8.13 3.58
CA LEU A 76 -4.55 -6.98 4.30
C LEU A 76 -3.73 -6.64 5.56
N ASN A 77 -3.34 -7.65 6.34
CA ASN A 77 -2.51 -7.44 7.53
C ASN A 77 -1.12 -6.90 7.15
N ALA A 78 -0.49 -7.44 6.09
CA ALA A 78 0.76 -6.90 5.57
C ALA A 78 0.62 -5.44 5.11
N CYS A 79 -0.49 -5.08 4.46
CA CYS A 79 -0.82 -3.70 4.10
C CYS A 79 -0.83 -2.78 5.34
N ARG A 80 -1.58 -3.17 6.39
CA ARG A 80 -1.70 -2.39 7.62
C ARG A 80 -0.38 -2.26 8.38
N GLU A 81 0.43 -3.31 8.42
CA GLU A 81 1.75 -3.26 9.05
C GLU A 81 2.72 -2.36 8.27
N ALA A 82 2.66 -2.39 6.94
CA ALA A 82 3.44 -1.51 6.08
C ALA A 82 3.00 -0.04 6.22
N GLU A 83 1.71 0.26 6.31
CA GLU A 83 1.20 1.60 6.64
C GLU A 83 1.69 2.05 8.03
N GLY A 84 1.63 1.16 9.02
CA GLY A 84 2.15 1.40 10.35
C GLY A 84 3.65 1.72 10.35
N ALA A 85 4.44 1.05 9.51
CA ALA A 85 5.87 1.31 9.36
C ALA A 85 6.16 2.68 8.74
N ALA A 86 5.48 3.01 7.64
CA ALA A 86 5.55 4.34 7.05
C ALA A 86 5.17 5.44 8.06
N ARG A 87 4.08 5.22 8.81
CA ARG A 87 3.58 6.19 9.80
C ARG A 87 4.61 6.46 10.89
N ARG A 88 5.24 5.41 11.44
CA ARG A 88 6.30 5.53 12.45
C ARG A 88 7.49 6.37 11.96
N VAL A 89 7.83 6.28 10.68
CA VAL A 89 8.88 7.13 10.09
C VAL A 89 8.44 8.60 10.05
N ILE A 90 7.23 8.87 9.57
CA ILE A 90 6.69 10.23 9.47
C ILE A 90 6.51 10.86 10.86
N GLU A 91 5.96 10.14 11.82
CA GLU A 91 5.81 10.59 13.21
C GLU A 91 7.16 10.96 13.83
N ARG A 92 8.21 10.18 13.56
CA ARG A 92 9.56 10.42 14.08
C ARG A 92 10.23 11.64 13.44
N LEU A 93 10.07 11.84 12.12
CA LEU A 93 10.84 12.82 11.36
C LEU A 93 10.08 14.10 11.00
N ALA A 94 8.75 14.04 11.03
CA ALA A 94 7.83 15.15 10.79
C ALA A 94 6.61 15.09 11.73
N PRO A 95 6.81 15.19 13.06
CA PRO A 95 5.75 14.98 14.05
C PRO A 95 4.55 15.93 13.90
N ASN A 96 4.75 17.15 13.38
CA ASN A 96 3.68 18.11 13.13
C ASN A 96 2.89 17.85 11.83
N ARG A 97 3.28 16.83 11.07
CA ARG A 97 2.72 16.46 9.75
C ARG A 97 2.31 14.99 9.70
N ALA A 98 2.31 14.30 10.83
CA ALA A 98 1.77 12.95 10.91
C ALA A 98 0.25 13.03 10.71
N GLU A 99 -0.19 12.82 9.47
CA GLU A 99 -1.60 12.63 9.17
C GLU A 99 -2.06 11.34 9.89
N PRO A 100 -3.25 11.34 10.53
CA PRO A 100 -3.76 10.17 11.21
C PRO A 100 -4.04 9.00 10.25
N TYR A 101 -4.23 9.29 8.96
CA TYR A 101 -4.53 8.32 7.91
C TYR A 101 -3.60 8.55 6.72
N LEU A 102 -2.55 7.73 6.62
CA LEU A 102 -1.81 7.53 5.37
C LEU A 102 -2.28 6.21 4.76
N MET A 103 -2.23 6.12 3.44
CA MET A 103 -2.60 4.92 2.71
C MET A 103 -1.48 4.48 1.78
N LEU A 104 -1.31 3.17 1.59
CA LEU A 104 -0.45 2.69 0.51
C LEU A 104 -1.15 2.87 -0.84
N GLY A 105 -0.40 3.41 -1.79
CA GLY A 105 -0.79 3.50 -3.20
C GLY A 105 0.03 2.56 -4.06
N VAL A 106 -0.39 2.43 -5.32
CA VAL A 106 0.38 1.75 -6.36
C VAL A 106 0.42 2.64 -7.59
N ALA A 107 1.62 2.83 -8.13
CA ALA A 107 1.87 3.67 -9.29
C ALA A 107 1.09 3.19 -10.53
N ASP A 108 0.60 4.14 -11.32
CA ASP A 108 -0.24 3.89 -12.50
C ASP A 108 0.38 2.92 -13.51
N TRP A 109 1.71 2.95 -13.66
CA TRP A 109 2.42 2.04 -14.56
C TRP A 109 2.29 0.59 -14.11
N ALA A 110 2.33 0.33 -12.80
CA ALA A 110 2.22 -1.01 -12.24
C ALA A 110 0.78 -1.53 -12.36
N LEU A 111 -0.20 -0.65 -12.15
CA LEU A 111 -1.61 -0.95 -12.42
C LEU A 111 -1.85 -1.28 -13.89
N SER A 112 -1.29 -0.48 -14.79
CA SER A 112 -1.41 -0.67 -16.24
C SER A 112 -0.77 -1.98 -16.70
N GLU A 113 0.42 -2.32 -16.20
CA GLU A 113 1.10 -3.59 -16.51
C GLU A 113 0.29 -4.79 -15.99
N TRP A 114 -0.25 -4.72 -14.76
CA TRP A 114 -1.10 -5.78 -14.23
C TRP A 114 -2.38 -5.98 -15.05
N GLN A 115 -3.06 -4.89 -15.42
CA GLN A 115 -4.27 -4.96 -16.25
C GLN A 115 -4.01 -5.52 -17.65
N ALA A 116 -2.85 -5.20 -18.24
CA ALA A 116 -2.51 -5.64 -19.60
C ALA A 116 -2.06 -7.11 -19.66
N HIS A 117 -1.43 -7.62 -18.59
CA HIS A 117 -0.71 -8.88 -18.63
C HIS A 117 -1.11 -9.88 -17.54
N ASP A 118 -2.04 -9.51 -16.66
CA ASP A 118 -2.47 -10.31 -15.49
C ASP A 118 -1.28 -10.83 -14.65
N THR A 119 -0.20 -10.04 -14.64
CA THR A 119 1.05 -10.35 -13.96
C THR A 119 1.37 -9.20 -13.03
N ASP A 120 1.67 -9.51 -11.77
CA ASP A 120 2.02 -8.51 -10.77
C ASP A 120 3.46 -8.00 -10.99
N PRO A 121 3.63 -6.75 -11.46
CA PRO A 121 4.96 -6.22 -11.77
C PRO A 121 5.69 -5.66 -10.55
N THR A 122 5.02 -5.66 -9.38
CA THR A 122 5.54 -5.13 -8.11
C THR A 122 6.15 -6.22 -7.24
N ARG A 123 6.02 -7.47 -7.66
CA ARG A 123 6.57 -8.66 -7.01
C ARG A 123 8.07 -8.82 -7.31
N ILE A 124 8.81 -9.43 -6.37
CA ILE A 124 10.23 -9.85 -6.54
C ILE A 124 10.30 -11.12 -7.37
#